data_AF-A0A932PC93-F1
#
_entry.id   AF-A0A932PC93-F1
#
_cell.length_a   1.000
_cell.length_b   1.000
_cell.length_c   1.000
_cell.angle_alpha   90.00
_cell.angle_beta   90.00
_cell.angle_gamma   90.00
#
_symmetry.space_group_name_H-M   'P 1'
#
loop_
_entity.id
_entity.type
_entity.pdbx_description
1 polymer ?
#
loop_
_entity_poly.entity_id
_entity_poly.type
_entity_poly.pdbx_seq_one_letter_code
_entity_poly.pdbx_strand_id
1 'polypeptide(L)'
;MTRHLLSVLAWLAIVAGIPGLLQAAGRPPARTFVVPIMNGAQEVPPRATRAHGFAVFNLHPNNQELFYVVVVARITNVVGGHIHAAPPGVNGPIIFGFYEAPAGGGPFNGVLAHGKVIRGQTELPPSLGATLDNAGRFDALIGLLRTRNATYVNVHTNDGV
;
A
#
# COMPACT_ATOMS: atom_id res chain seq x y z
N MET A 1 -10.01 -35.97 65.80
CA MET A 1 -9.87 -35.36 64.46
C MET A 1 -8.81 -34.28 64.52
N THR A 2 -7.55 -34.68 64.39
CA THR A 2 -6.36 -33.80 64.40
C THR A 2 -6.00 -33.46 62.96
N ARG A 3 -6.16 -32.20 62.56
CA ARG A 3 -5.69 -31.72 61.24
C ARG A 3 -4.31 -31.09 61.44
N HIS A 4 -3.34 -31.65 60.75
CA HIS A 4 -1.97 -31.17 60.71
C HIS A 4 -1.89 -29.77 60.08
N LEU A 5 -1.07 -28.94 60.72
CA LEU A 5 -0.55 -27.65 60.30
C LEU A 5 0.15 -27.71 58.94
N LEU A 6 0.21 -26.57 58.22
CA LEU A 6 1.43 -25.99 57.63
C LEU A 6 1.14 -24.56 57.11
N SER A 7 1.29 -23.61 58.04
CA SER A 7 1.97 -22.32 58.01
C SER A 7 2.58 -21.75 56.69
N VAL A 8 2.34 -20.44 56.47
CA VAL A 8 3.36 -19.33 56.34
C VAL A 8 3.98 -19.18 54.92
N LEU A 9 3.92 -18.07 54.15
CA LEU A 9 4.06 -16.62 54.42
C LEU A 9 3.46 -15.73 53.33
N ALA A 10 3.04 -14.53 53.77
CA ALA A 10 2.80 -13.36 52.95
C ALA A 10 4.10 -12.76 52.40
N TRP A 11 4.04 -12.17 51.20
CA TRP A 11 4.88 -11.03 50.82
C TRP A 11 4.02 -10.01 50.07
N LEU A 12 3.90 -8.84 50.70
CA LEU A 12 3.45 -7.59 50.06
C LEU A 12 4.68 -6.96 49.40
N ALA A 13 4.60 -6.65 48.11
CA ALA A 13 5.50 -5.70 47.48
C ALA A 13 4.67 -4.74 46.60
N ILE A 14 4.49 -3.53 47.11
CA ILE A 14 4.08 -2.36 46.33
C ILE A 14 5.31 -1.91 45.53
N VAL A 15 5.17 -1.84 44.21
CA VAL A 15 5.97 -0.97 43.32
C VAL A 15 4.93 -0.28 42.43
N ALA A 16 4.40 0.89 42.79
CA ALA A 16 5.03 2.21 42.62
C ALA A 16 5.62 2.43 41.21
N GLY A 17 4.80 3.02 40.33
CA GLY A 17 5.28 3.89 39.24
C GLY A 17 5.99 3.23 38.06
N ILE A 18 5.22 2.77 37.07
CA ILE A 18 5.66 2.91 35.67
C ILE A 18 4.92 4.12 35.09
N PRO A 19 5.52 5.31 35.06
CA PRO A 19 5.03 6.36 34.18
C PRO A 19 5.34 5.89 32.75
N GLY A 20 4.31 5.39 32.08
CA GLY A 20 4.45 4.84 30.73
C GLY A 20 3.20 4.15 30.19
N LEU A 21 2.22 3.85 31.03
CA LEU A 21 0.96 3.25 30.59
C LEU A 21 -0.08 4.31 30.18
N LEU A 22 0.32 5.29 29.37
CA LEU A 22 -0.63 6.23 28.76
C LEU A 22 -0.11 6.82 27.45
N GLN A 23 0.23 5.98 26.45
CA GLN A 23 0.35 6.44 25.06
C GLN A 23 -0.02 5.32 24.06
N ALA A 24 -1.18 4.70 24.23
CA ALA A 24 -1.78 3.89 23.15
C ALA A 24 -3.14 4.42 22.68
N ALA A 25 -3.68 5.45 23.33
CA ALA A 25 -4.90 6.14 22.95
C ALA A 25 -4.55 7.50 22.35
N GLY A 26 -4.09 7.52 21.09
CA GLY A 26 -3.69 8.76 20.44
C GLY A 26 -3.04 8.62 19.07
N ARG A 27 -2.79 7.41 18.58
CA ARG A 27 -2.38 7.24 17.19
C ARG A 27 -3.58 7.59 16.30
N PRO A 28 -3.49 8.61 15.42
CA PRO A 28 -4.52 8.84 14.42
C PRO A 28 -4.76 7.53 13.67
N PRO A 29 -5.99 7.18 13.28
CA PRO A 29 -6.21 6.00 12.47
C PRO A 29 -5.42 6.13 11.16
N ALA A 30 -4.83 5.02 10.71
CA ALA A 30 -4.18 4.97 9.41
C ALA A 30 -5.19 5.39 8.32
N ARG A 31 -4.73 6.18 7.33
CA ARG A 31 -5.61 6.64 6.25
C ARG A 31 -5.57 5.64 5.11
N THR A 32 -6.69 4.99 4.85
CA THR A 32 -6.82 4.05 3.73
C THR A 32 -7.35 4.76 2.50
N PHE A 33 -6.61 4.64 1.39
CA PHE A 33 -7.03 5.04 0.06
C PHE A 33 -7.30 3.77 -0.74
N VAL A 34 -8.49 3.68 -1.32
CA VAL A 34 -8.85 2.59 -2.22
C VAL A 34 -8.93 3.19 -3.61
N VAL A 35 -8.14 2.67 -4.54
CA VAL A 35 -8.28 3.00 -5.97
C VAL A 35 -9.17 1.91 -6.58
N PRO A 36 -10.45 2.19 -6.87
CA PRO A 36 -11.37 1.15 -7.30
C PRO A 36 -11.11 0.70 -8.74
N ILE A 37 -11.23 -0.62 -8.90
CA ILE A 37 -11.33 -1.45 -10.10
C ILE A 37 -10.37 -1.08 -11.23
N MET A 38 -9.31 -1.86 -11.38
CA MET A 38 -8.57 -1.99 -12.63
C MET A 38 -9.38 -2.87 -13.59
N ASN A 39 -9.67 -2.40 -14.80
CA ASN A 39 -10.27 -3.20 -15.86
C ASN A 39 -9.91 -2.67 -17.26
N GLY A 40 -10.10 -3.50 -18.29
CA GLY A 40 -9.73 -3.14 -19.67
C GLY A 40 -10.46 -1.93 -20.26
N ALA A 41 -11.62 -1.51 -19.70
CA ALA A 41 -12.32 -0.32 -20.19
C ALA A 41 -11.66 1.00 -19.77
N GLN A 42 -10.72 0.96 -18.82
CA GLN A 42 -9.94 2.12 -18.38
C GLN A 42 -8.66 2.34 -19.19
N GLU A 43 -8.31 1.39 -20.07
CA GLU A 43 -7.21 1.53 -21.02
C GLU A 43 -7.54 2.55 -22.11
N VAL A 44 -6.50 3.16 -22.68
CA VAL A 44 -6.63 4.04 -23.85
C VAL A 44 -5.72 3.51 -24.97
N PRO A 45 -6.28 2.86 -26.01
CA PRO A 45 -7.70 2.52 -26.20
C PRO A 45 -8.18 1.35 -25.30
N PRO A 46 -9.50 1.23 -25.04
CA PRO A 46 -10.06 0.13 -24.26
C PRO A 46 -9.67 -1.25 -24.78
N ARG A 47 -9.42 -2.19 -23.87
CA ARG A 47 -9.08 -3.58 -24.18
C ARG A 47 -10.18 -4.54 -23.74
N ALA A 48 -10.59 -5.42 -24.66
CA ALA A 48 -11.51 -6.49 -24.35
C ALA A 48 -10.78 -7.58 -23.54
N THR A 49 -10.93 -7.55 -22.22
CA THR A 49 -10.35 -8.54 -21.30
C THR A 49 -11.27 -8.82 -20.11
N ARG A 50 -11.14 -10.00 -19.52
CA ARG A 50 -11.79 -10.36 -18.24
C ARG A 50 -10.90 -10.05 -17.03
N ALA A 51 -9.67 -9.59 -17.27
CA ALA A 51 -8.75 -9.19 -16.22
C ALA A 51 -9.34 -8.03 -15.41
N HIS A 52 -9.24 -8.15 -14.10
CA HIS A 52 -9.66 -7.12 -13.17
C HIS A 52 -8.83 -7.17 -11.90
N GLY A 53 -8.88 -6.10 -11.12
CA GLY A 53 -8.22 -6.07 -9.83
C GLY A 53 -8.50 -4.79 -9.06
N PHE A 54 -7.84 -4.64 -7.91
CA PHE A 54 -7.94 -3.45 -7.08
C PHE A 54 -6.62 -3.21 -6.34
N ALA A 55 -6.43 -1.97 -5.88
CA ALA A 55 -5.30 -1.61 -5.05
C ALA A 55 -5.79 -0.91 -3.77
N VAL A 56 -5.14 -1.24 -2.67
CA VAL A 56 -5.37 -0.61 -1.37
C VAL A 56 -4.06 0.02 -0.93
N PHE A 57 -4.14 1.28 -0.52
CA PHE A 57 -3.02 2.03 0.04
C PHE A 57 -3.36 2.44 1.48
N ASN A 58 -2.44 2.25 2.40
CA ASN A 58 -2.62 2.58 3.80
C ASN A 58 -1.46 3.46 4.26
N LEU A 59 -1.76 4.75 4.50
CA LEU A 59 -0.79 5.70 5.02
C LEU A 59 -0.70 5.56 6.53
N HIS A 60 0.50 5.26 7.01
CA HIS A 60 0.79 5.14 8.42
C HIS A 60 0.59 6.51 9.12
N PRO A 61 0.09 6.55 10.37
CA PRO A 61 -0.29 7.81 11.04
C PRO A 61 0.83 8.84 11.24
N ASN A 62 2.10 8.41 11.19
CA ASN A 62 3.26 9.31 11.26
C ASN A 62 3.61 9.98 9.91
N ASN A 63 2.85 9.68 8.83
CA ASN A 63 3.10 10.13 7.47
C ASN A 63 4.50 9.76 6.91
N GLN A 64 5.14 8.71 7.44
CA GLN A 64 6.46 8.26 6.99
C GLN A 64 6.40 7.05 6.06
N GLU A 65 5.32 6.27 6.11
CA GLU A 65 5.20 5.01 5.36
C GLU A 65 3.81 4.91 4.71
N LEU A 66 3.78 4.54 3.43
CA LEU A 66 2.58 4.17 2.69
C LEU A 66 2.69 2.68 2.34
N PHE A 67 1.86 1.86 2.98
CA PHE A 67 1.72 0.44 2.63
C PHE A 67 0.81 0.30 1.43
N TYR A 68 1.10 -0.65 0.54
CA TYR A 68 0.21 -0.97 -0.56
C TYR A 68 0.06 -2.47 -0.77
N VAL A 69 -1.09 -2.86 -1.29
CA VAL A 69 -1.36 -4.19 -1.83
C VAL A 69 -2.14 -4.05 -3.13
N VAL A 70 -1.73 -4.81 -4.14
CA VAL A 70 -2.36 -4.88 -5.46
C VAL A 70 -2.80 -6.32 -5.69
N VAL A 71 -4.10 -6.51 -5.93
CA VAL A 71 -4.71 -7.81 -6.16
C VAL A 71 -5.31 -7.82 -7.55
N VAL A 72 -5.04 -8.88 -8.31
CA VAL A 72 -5.54 -9.06 -9.68
C VAL A 72 -6.13 -10.46 -9.84
N ALA A 73 -7.02 -10.60 -10.82
CA ALA A 73 -7.63 -11.87 -11.19
C ALA A 73 -7.87 -11.93 -12.70
N ARG A 74 -7.85 -13.15 -13.25
CA ARG A 74 -8.07 -13.47 -14.66
C ARG A 74 -7.13 -12.70 -15.60
N ILE A 75 -5.90 -12.51 -15.17
CA ILE A 75 -4.84 -11.86 -15.95
C ILE A 75 -3.78 -12.91 -16.35
N THR A 76 -3.12 -12.71 -17.48
CA THR A 76 -2.08 -13.60 -17.99
C THR A 76 -0.91 -12.74 -18.45
N ASN A 77 0.32 -13.24 -18.31
CA ASN A 77 1.52 -12.62 -18.89
C ASN A 77 1.82 -11.22 -18.36
N VAL A 78 1.65 -10.99 -17.06
CA VAL A 78 1.93 -9.69 -16.43
C VAL A 78 3.42 -9.34 -16.53
N VAL A 79 3.74 -8.12 -16.97
CA VAL A 79 5.11 -7.61 -17.12
C VAL A 79 5.40 -6.34 -16.34
N GLY A 80 4.36 -5.62 -15.89
CA GLY A 80 4.56 -4.36 -15.20
C GLY A 80 3.32 -3.89 -14.45
N GLY A 81 3.53 -3.03 -13.46
CA GLY A 81 2.46 -2.44 -12.68
C GLY A 81 2.81 -1.04 -12.19
N HIS A 82 1.95 -0.07 -12.49
CA HIS A 82 2.18 1.35 -12.24
C HIS A 82 0.96 2.06 -11.64
N ILE A 83 1.21 3.11 -10.86
CA ILE A 83 0.23 4.15 -10.56
C ILE A 83 0.52 5.32 -11.47
N HIS A 84 -0.54 5.89 -12.08
CA HIS A 84 -0.46 7.05 -12.94
C HIS A 84 -1.16 8.26 -12.31
N ALA A 85 -0.69 9.47 -12.64
CA ALA A 85 -1.32 10.73 -12.27
C ALA A 85 -2.26 11.23 -13.38
N ALA A 86 -3.44 10.64 -13.47
CA ALA A 86 -4.55 11.15 -14.27
C ALA A 86 -5.87 10.49 -13.80
N PRO A 87 -7.02 11.01 -14.25
CA PRO A 87 -8.28 10.28 -14.11
C PRO A 87 -8.26 8.95 -14.88
N PRO A 88 -9.04 7.94 -14.45
CA PRO A 88 -9.22 6.71 -15.22
C PRO A 88 -9.71 6.99 -16.63
N GLY A 89 -9.17 6.29 -17.64
CA GLY A 89 -9.49 6.50 -19.05
C GLY A 89 -8.73 7.66 -19.72
N VAL A 90 -7.73 8.25 -19.04
CA VAL A 90 -6.83 9.27 -19.59
C VAL A 90 -5.38 8.84 -19.34
N ASN A 91 -4.52 8.90 -20.36
CA ASN A 91 -3.10 8.59 -20.20
C ASN A 91 -2.41 9.64 -19.31
N GLY A 92 -1.90 9.20 -18.15
CA GLY A 92 -1.11 10.04 -17.24
C GLY A 92 0.34 9.58 -17.11
N PRO A 93 1.25 10.42 -16.57
CA PRO A 93 2.61 9.99 -16.27
C PRO A 93 2.63 8.98 -15.12
N ILE A 94 3.61 8.07 -15.13
CA ILE A 94 3.85 7.12 -14.04
C ILE A 94 4.35 7.89 -12.82
N ILE A 95 3.72 7.67 -11.66
CA ILE A 95 4.11 8.26 -10.38
C ILE A 95 4.61 7.24 -9.35
N PHE A 96 4.40 5.94 -9.60
CA PHE A 96 4.98 4.86 -8.80
C PHE A 96 4.95 3.55 -9.59
N GLY A 97 6.09 2.86 -9.69
CA GLY A 97 6.17 1.49 -10.21
C GLY A 97 6.23 0.50 -9.05
N PHE A 98 5.39 -0.54 -9.09
CA PHE A 98 5.26 -1.52 -8.00
C PHE A 98 5.50 -2.96 -8.42
N TYR A 99 5.61 -3.22 -9.73
CA TYR A 99 5.83 -4.56 -10.27
C TYR A 99 6.54 -4.47 -11.62
N GLU A 100 7.47 -5.40 -11.85
CA GLU A 100 8.16 -5.60 -13.12
C GLU A 100 8.50 -7.09 -13.26
N ALA A 101 8.29 -7.65 -14.46
CA ALA A 101 8.63 -9.03 -14.78
C ALA A 101 8.93 -9.19 -16.28
N PRO A 102 9.73 -10.21 -16.67
CA PRO A 102 9.92 -10.55 -18.07
C PRO A 102 8.61 -10.93 -18.79
N ALA A 103 8.58 -10.75 -20.10
CA ALA A 103 7.45 -11.18 -20.94
C ALA A 103 7.31 -12.70 -21.00
N GLY A 104 6.12 -13.17 -21.42
CA GLY A 104 5.85 -14.61 -21.53
C GLY A 104 5.59 -15.30 -20.19
N GLY A 105 4.99 -14.57 -19.24
CA GLY A 105 4.52 -15.15 -17.98
C GLY A 105 3.40 -16.18 -18.16
N GLY A 106 2.59 -16.38 -17.13
CA GLY A 106 1.45 -17.31 -17.18
C GLY A 106 0.17 -16.70 -16.60
N PRO A 107 -0.90 -17.49 -16.51
CA PRO A 107 -2.11 -17.09 -15.81
C PRO A 107 -1.84 -16.76 -14.34
N PHE A 108 -2.46 -15.71 -13.81
CA PHE A 108 -2.27 -15.27 -12.43
C PHE A 108 -3.58 -14.81 -11.78
N ASN A 109 -3.75 -15.17 -10.50
CA ASN A 109 -4.83 -14.71 -9.63
C ASN A 109 -4.28 -14.54 -8.21
N GLY A 110 -4.51 -13.40 -7.57
CA GLY A 110 -4.10 -13.15 -6.19
C GLY A 110 -3.35 -11.84 -6.02
N VAL A 111 -2.52 -11.79 -4.98
CA VAL A 111 -1.70 -10.62 -4.64
C VAL A 111 -0.54 -10.52 -5.63
N LEU A 112 -0.60 -9.56 -6.55
CA LEU A 112 0.44 -9.31 -7.53
C LEU A 112 1.66 -8.65 -6.89
N ALA A 113 1.41 -7.65 -6.05
CA ALA A 113 2.46 -6.89 -5.38
C ALA A 113 1.97 -6.35 -4.05
N HIS A 114 2.86 -6.25 -3.08
CA HIS A 114 2.66 -5.49 -1.86
C HIS A 114 4.01 -4.94 -1.39
N GLY A 115 3.97 -3.83 -0.66
CA GLY A 115 5.21 -3.19 -0.23
C GLY A 115 4.96 -1.91 0.56
N LYS A 116 6.04 -1.16 0.73
CA LYS A 116 6.02 0.15 1.38
C LYS A 116 6.71 1.19 0.50
N VAL A 117 6.13 2.38 0.44
CA VAL A 117 6.84 3.59 0.05
C VAL A 117 7.25 4.29 1.35
N ILE A 118 8.54 4.50 1.55
CA ILE A 118 9.09 5.15 2.75
C ILE A 118 9.54 6.55 2.37
N ARG A 119 9.04 7.55 3.10
CA ARG A 119 9.35 8.97 2.88
C ARG A 119 10.86 9.19 2.83
N GLY A 120 11.33 9.82 1.76
CA GLY A 120 12.75 10.17 1.58
C GLY A 120 13.66 8.99 1.20
N GLN A 121 13.22 7.75 1.37
CA GLN A 121 14.03 6.55 1.12
C GLN A 121 13.64 5.82 -0.17
N THR A 122 12.34 5.70 -0.46
CA THR A 122 11.89 5.13 -1.73
C THR A 122 12.09 6.14 -2.84
N GLU A 123 12.82 5.74 -3.88
CA GLU A 123 12.97 6.56 -5.08
C GLU A 123 11.61 6.68 -5.79
N LEU A 124 11.16 7.92 -5.96
CA LEU A 124 9.94 8.25 -6.66
C LEU A 124 10.28 9.03 -7.93
N PRO A 125 9.54 8.79 -9.02
CA PRO A 125 9.85 9.35 -10.32
C PRO A 125 9.78 10.89 -10.31
N PRO A 126 10.58 11.58 -11.15
CA PRO A 126 10.55 13.04 -11.29
C PRO A 126 9.20 13.62 -11.73
N SER A 127 8.28 12.79 -12.24
CA SER A 127 6.91 13.17 -12.59
C SER A 127 6.10 13.71 -11.39
N LEU A 128 6.48 13.35 -10.16
CA LEU A 128 5.90 13.90 -8.92
C LEU A 128 6.49 15.26 -8.51
N GLY A 129 7.47 15.76 -9.26
CA GLY A 129 8.16 17.02 -9.00
C GLY A 129 9.66 16.87 -9.24
N ALA A 130 10.14 17.36 -10.38
CA ALA A 130 11.53 17.20 -10.80
C ALA A 130 12.54 17.84 -9.84
N THR A 131 12.15 18.96 -9.22
CA THR A 131 12.99 19.70 -8.25
C THR A 131 12.79 19.25 -6.80
N LEU A 132 11.81 18.38 -6.53
CA LEU A 132 11.56 17.85 -5.20
C LEU A 132 12.52 16.71 -4.89
N ASP A 133 12.92 16.61 -3.63
CA ASP A 133 13.57 15.42 -3.09
C ASP A 133 12.55 14.27 -2.92
N ASN A 134 13.03 13.09 -2.53
CA ASN A 134 12.15 11.93 -2.34
C ASN A 134 11.08 12.15 -1.24
N ALA A 135 11.34 13.01 -0.26
CA ALA A 135 10.36 13.34 0.77
C ALA A 135 9.23 14.22 0.22
N GLY A 136 9.56 15.24 -0.57
CA GLY A 136 8.59 16.09 -1.26
C GLY A 136 7.79 15.30 -2.32
N ARG A 137 8.42 14.38 -3.04
CA ARG A 137 7.71 13.48 -3.98
C ARG A 137 6.77 12.52 -3.24
N PHE A 138 7.14 12.07 -2.04
CA PHE A 138 6.24 11.30 -1.19
C PHE A 138 4.99 12.13 -0.82
N ASP A 139 5.16 13.39 -0.42
CA ASP A 139 4.02 14.27 -0.14
C ASP A 139 3.12 14.50 -1.35
N ALA A 140 3.72 14.68 -2.53
CA ALA A 140 2.99 14.80 -3.79
C ALA A 140 2.17 13.53 -4.09
N LEU A 141 2.75 12.33 -3.90
CA LEU A 141 2.04 11.06 -4.05
C LEU A 141 0.85 10.96 -3.11
N ILE A 142 1.02 11.31 -1.84
CA ILE A 142 -0.08 11.32 -0.86
C ILE A 142 -1.17 12.34 -1.24
N GLY A 143 -0.78 13.51 -1.76
CA GLY A 143 -1.71 14.52 -2.27
C GLY A 143 -2.58 14.00 -3.42
N LEU A 144 -1.96 13.28 -4.38
CA LEU A 144 -2.66 12.65 -5.49
C LEU A 144 -3.60 11.53 -5.02
N LEU A 145 -3.14 10.64 -4.13
CA LEU A 145 -3.98 9.56 -3.59
C LEU A 145 -5.18 10.07 -2.77
N ARG A 146 -5.07 11.27 -2.17
CA ARG A 146 -6.18 11.93 -1.46
C ARG A 146 -7.18 12.58 -2.41
N THR A 147 -6.77 12.89 -3.63
CA THR A 147 -7.61 13.61 -4.60
C THR A 147 -8.45 12.59 -5.37
N ARG A 148 -9.77 12.73 -5.26
CA ARG A 148 -10.68 11.87 -6.03
C ARG A 148 -10.37 11.96 -7.52
N ASN A 149 -10.31 10.81 -8.17
CA ASN A 149 -10.09 10.68 -9.62
C ASN A 149 -8.80 11.36 -10.13
N ALA A 150 -7.77 11.51 -9.29
CA ALA A 150 -6.46 12.03 -9.73
C ALA A 150 -5.46 10.93 -10.09
N THR A 151 -5.75 9.68 -9.75
CA THR A 151 -4.89 8.54 -10.04
C THR A 151 -5.66 7.33 -10.54
N TYR A 152 -4.97 6.47 -11.29
CA TYR A 152 -5.40 5.11 -11.59
C TYR A 152 -4.23 4.14 -11.44
N VAL A 153 -4.54 2.88 -11.19
CA VAL A 153 -3.57 1.77 -11.17
C VAL A 153 -3.68 1.02 -12.48
N ASN A 154 -2.55 0.66 -13.05
CA ASN A 154 -2.46 -0.07 -14.30
C ASN A 154 -1.54 -1.27 -14.18
N VAL A 155 -1.90 -2.38 -14.82
CA VAL A 155 -1.11 -3.61 -14.86
C VAL A 155 -0.99 -4.04 -16.31
N HIS A 156 0.25 -4.09 -16.79
CA HIS A 156 0.56 -4.39 -18.18
C HIS A 156 0.80 -5.88 -18.37
N THR A 157 0.39 -6.38 -19.54
CA THR A 157 0.62 -7.76 -19.98
C THR A 157 1.36 -7.78 -21.31
N ASN A 158 2.22 -8.77 -21.52
CA ASN A 158 2.91 -8.99 -22.79
C ASN A 158 3.13 -10.49 -23.04
N ASP A 159 2.57 -10.98 -24.14
CA ASP A 159 2.59 -12.39 -24.53
C ASP A 159 3.98 -12.90 -24.95
N GLY A 160 4.96 -12.02 -25.11
CA GLY A 160 6.35 -12.38 -25.40
C GLY A 160 6.62 -12.73 -26.86
N VAL A 161 5.73 -12.33 -27.77
CA VAL A 161 5.83 -12.53 -29.23
C VAL A 161 5.69 -11.22 -29.99
#